data_AF-A0A955HFR8-F1
#
_entry.id   AF-A0A955HFR8-F1
#
_cell.length_a   1.000
_cell.length_b   1.000
_cell.length_c   1.000
_cell.angle_alpha   90.00
_cell.angle_beta   90.00
_cell.angle_gamma   90.00
#
_symmetry.space_group_name_H-M   'P 1'
#
loop_
_entity.id
_entity.type
_entity.pdbx_description
1 polymer ?
#
loop_
_entity_poly.entity_id
_entity_poly.type
_entity_poly.pdbx_seq_one_letter_code
_entity_poly.pdbx_strand_id
1 'polypeptide(L)'
;DSDLTWEKMDEWYTANLVNGLGNLTARIMKMAETHLDSPIEKPEVGQFDEAYLKALDEYDFMTACDFVWKKVGELDEKITETEPFKLVKTDKEAAVKIIKELVHDLYIVGRMLFPLMPKANVAIKEAVLANKKPDNLFNRLEDK
;
A
#
# COMPACT_ATOMS: atom_id res chain seq x y z
N ASP A 1 -14.04 24.40 -8.96
CA ASP A 1 -14.42 23.73 -10.21
C ASP A 1 -13.26 22.87 -10.67
N SER A 2 -13.45 21.56 -10.67
CA SER A 2 -12.50 20.61 -11.26
C SER A 2 -13.13 20.10 -12.55
N ASP A 3 -12.43 20.23 -13.68
CA ASP A 3 -12.85 19.70 -14.99
C ASP A 3 -12.75 18.17 -14.98
N LEU A 4 -13.69 17.53 -14.29
CA LEU A 4 -13.82 16.09 -14.15
C LEU A 4 -14.44 15.52 -15.42
N THR A 5 -13.68 14.67 -16.13
CA THR A 5 -14.21 13.85 -17.23
C THR A 5 -14.09 12.38 -16.85
N TRP A 6 -14.93 11.53 -17.45
CA TRP A 6 -14.82 10.08 -17.26
C TRP A 6 -13.45 9.55 -17.70
N GLU A 7 -12.89 10.10 -18.78
CA GLU A 7 -11.56 9.75 -19.25
C GLU A 7 -10.47 10.08 -18.22
N LYS A 8 -10.48 11.29 -17.63
CA LYS A 8 -9.53 11.65 -16.57
C LYS A 8 -9.69 10.77 -15.32
N MET A 9 -10.91 10.33 -15.02
CA MET A 9 -11.17 9.40 -13.93
C MET A 9 -10.64 8.00 -14.23
N ASP A 10 -10.83 7.50 -15.45
CA ASP A 10 -10.34 6.20 -15.91
C ASP A 10 -8.79 6.18 -15.92
N GLU A 11 -8.16 7.27 -16.38
CA GLU A 11 -6.71 7.50 -16.32
C GLU A 11 -6.21 7.53 -14.87
N TRP A 12 -6.85 8.33 -14.02
CA TRP A 12 -6.46 8.45 -12.62
C TRP A 12 -6.60 7.12 -11.88
N TYR A 13 -7.71 6.39 -12.08
CA TYR A 13 -7.95 5.07 -11.51
C TYR A 13 -6.85 4.10 -11.93
N THR A 14 -6.54 4.06 -13.22
CA THR A 14 -5.53 3.14 -13.76
C THR A 14 -4.14 3.48 -13.21
N ALA A 15 -3.76 4.75 -13.18
CA ALA A 15 -2.46 5.19 -12.68
C ALA A 15 -2.30 4.96 -11.17
N ASN A 16 -3.27 5.40 -10.37
CA ASN A 16 -3.13 5.51 -8.92
C ASN A 16 -3.56 4.24 -8.16
N LEU A 17 -4.57 3.52 -8.65
CA LEU A 17 -5.11 2.34 -7.98
C LEU A 17 -4.54 1.06 -8.59
N VAL A 18 -4.70 0.85 -9.89
CA VAL A 18 -4.23 -0.38 -10.54
C VAL A 18 -2.70 -0.41 -10.55
N ASN A 19 -2.07 0.60 -11.16
CA ASN A 19 -0.62 0.65 -11.31
C ASN A 19 0.11 1.18 -10.07
N GLY A 20 -0.59 1.89 -9.19
CA GLY A 20 -0.07 2.37 -7.90
C GLY A 20 -0.30 1.36 -6.78
N LEU A 21 -1.27 1.64 -5.91
CA LEU A 21 -1.51 0.88 -4.66
C LEU A 21 -1.66 -0.64 -4.88
N GLY A 22 -2.38 -1.05 -5.94
CA GLY A 22 -2.59 -2.45 -6.29
C GLY A 22 -1.29 -3.19 -6.62
N ASN A 23 -0.50 -2.65 -7.54
CA ASN A 23 0.80 -3.20 -7.89
C ASN A 23 1.80 -3.17 -6.73
N LEU A 24 1.84 -2.09 -5.94
CA LEU A 24 2.71 -1.99 -4.77
C LEU A 24 2.39 -3.10 -3.76
N THR A 25 1.10 -3.27 -3.42
CA THR A 25 0.65 -4.33 -2.52
C THR A 25 1.04 -5.70 -3.05
N ALA A 26 0.80 -5.97 -4.34
CA ALA A 26 1.16 -7.23 -4.97
C ALA A 26 2.66 -7.50 -4.92
N ARG A 27 3.52 -6.49 -5.12
CA ARG A 27 4.99 -6.60 -5.06
C ARG A 27 5.47 -6.90 -3.64
N ILE A 28 5.06 -6.10 -2.66
CA ILE A 28 5.44 -6.28 -1.25
C ILE A 28 5.01 -7.66 -0.77
N MET A 29 3.74 -8.02 -0.99
CA MET A 29 3.21 -9.30 -0.52
C MET A 29 3.81 -10.49 -1.27
N LYS A 30 4.20 -10.33 -2.54
CA LYS A 30 4.91 -11.40 -3.24
C LYS A 30 6.29 -11.66 -2.63
N MET A 31 7.03 -10.62 -2.27
CA MET A 31 8.31 -10.77 -1.57
C MET A 31 8.11 -11.40 -0.20
N ALA A 32 7.08 -10.96 0.53
CA ALA A 32 6.73 -11.48 1.85
C ALA A 32 6.39 -12.98 1.81
N GLU A 33 5.43 -13.37 0.96
CA GLU A 33 5.00 -14.76 0.77
C GLU A 33 6.16 -15.68 0.34
N THR A 34 7.13 -15.15 -0.41
CA THR A 34 8.26 -15.95 -0.92
C THR A 34 9.42 -16.07 0.09
N HIS A 35 9.62 -15.08 0.96
CA HIS A 35 10.85 -14.96 1.75
C HIS A 35 10.65 -14.90 3.27
N LEU A 36 9.43 -14.64 3.75
CA LEU A 36 9.10 -14.72 5.17
C LEU A 36 8.50 -16.10 5.49
N ASP A 37 9.07 -16.77 6.49
CA ASP A 37 8.59 -18.09 6.93
C ASP A 37 7.25 -18.01 7.68
N SER A 38 6.90 -16.83 8.18
CA SER A 38 5.65 -16.59 8.92
C SER A 38 5.16 -15.15 8.70
N PRO A 39 3.85 -14.88 8.88
CA PRO A 39 3.33 -13.52 8.92
C PRO A 39 4.03 -12.67 9.96
N ILE A 40 4.08 -11.36 9.70
CA ILE A 40 4.51 -10.41 10.72
C ILE A 40 3.53 -10.44 11.90
N GLU A 41 4.00 -10.07 13.07
CA GLU A 41 3.10 -9.75 14.17
C GLU A 41 2.20 -8.58 13.76
N LYS A 42 0.91 -8.70 14.09
CA LYS A 42 -0.06 -7.64 13.79
C LYS A 42 0.43 -6.33 14.43
N PRO A 43 0.66 -5.26 13.65
CA PRO A 43 1.09 -3.99 14.22
C PRO A 43 0.11 -3.50 15.27
N GLU A 44 0.65 -3.08 16.42
CA GLU A 44 -0.14 -2.51 17.50
C GLU A 44 -0.94 -1.28 17.03
N VAL A 45 -2.00 -0.96 17.77
CA VAL A 45 -2.77 0.26 17.54
C VAL A 45 -1.90 1.44 17.97
N GLY A 46 -1.26 2.08 17.00
CA GLY A 46 -0.56 3.34 17.18
C GLY A 46 -1.42 4.52 16.73
N GLN A 47 -0.97 5.73 17.05
CA GLN A 47 -1.51 6.94 16.44
C GLN A 47 -1.02 7.06 15.00
N PHE A 48 -1.90 7.54 14.11
CA PHE A 48 -1.47 8.03 12.81
C PHE A 48 -0.79 9.38 12.95
N ASP A 49 -0.11 9.79 11.89
CA ASP A 49 0.48 11.12 11.79
C ASP A 49 -0.57 12.21 12.04
N GLU A 50 -0.21 13.21 12.83
CA GLU A 50 -1.10 14.31 13.21
C GLU A 50 -1.65 15.06 12.00
N ALA A 51 -0.87 15.17 10.90
CA ALA A 51 -1.33 15.83 9.69
C ALA A 51 -2.49 15.06 9.03
N TYR A 52 -2.44 13.72 9.04
CA TYR A 52 -3.51 12.89 8.52
C TYR A 52 -4.76 12.94 9.40
N LEU A 53 -4.58 12.87 10.73
CA LEU A 53 -5.69 12.95 11.68
C LEU A 53 -6.39 14.31 11.61
N LYS A 54 -5.62 15.39 11.60
CA LYS A 54 -6.14 16.76 11.49
C LYS A 54 -6.92 16.97 10.19
N ALA A 55 -6.42 16.45 9.06
CA ALA A 55 -7.12 16.54 7.78
C ALA A 55 -8.50 15.86 7.85
N LEU A 56 -8.59 14.68 8.49
CA LEU A 56 -9.87 14.00 8.69
C LEU A 56 -10.81 14.77 9.64
N ASP A 57 -10.29 15.30 10.74
CA ASP A 57 -11.07 16.09 11.71
C ASP A 57 -11.65 17.37 11.09
N GLU A 58 -10.93 17.96 10.14
CA GLU A 58 -11.35 19.15 9.38
C GLU A 58 -12.17 18.82 8.12
N TYR A 59 -12.48 17.54 7.88
CA TYR A 59 -13.17 17.03 6.68
C TYR A 59 -12.43 17.30 5.36
N ASP A 60 -11.12 17.56 5.41
CA ASP A 60 -10.24 17.70 4.26
C ASP A 60 -9.76 16.33 3.76
N PHE A 61 -10.67 15.63 3.07
CA PHE A 61 -10.38 14.33 2.48
C PHE A 61 -9.32 14.39 1.38
N MET A 62 -9.12 15.54 0.74
CA MET A 62 -8.10 15.67 -0.31
C MET A 62 -6.72 15.58 0.33
N THR A 63 -6.46 16.36 1.38
CA THR A 63 -5.21 16.29 2.13
C THR A 63 -5.01 14.92 2.78
N ALA A 64 -6.08 14.29 3.30
CA ALA A 64 -5.99 12.95 3.85
C ALA A 64 -5.61 11.90 2.79
N CYS A 65 -6.18 11.98 1.58
CA CYS A 65 -5.80 11.15 0.44
C CYS A 65 -4.34 11.41 0.02
N ASP A 66 -3.93 12.66 -0.13
CA ASP A 66 -2.56 13.01 -0.52
C ASP A 66 -1.54 12.45 0.48
N PHE A 67 -1.87 12.49 1.77
CA PHE A 67 -1.03 11.89 2.80
C PHE A 67 -0.90 10.37 2.63
N VAL A 68 -2.01 9.66 2.36
CA VAL A 68 -1.98 8.20 2.11
C VAL A 68 -1.13 7.88 0.86
N TRP A 69 -1.30 8.64 -0.22
CA TRP A 69 -0.54 8.42 -1.46
C TRP A 69 0.94 8.77 -1.32
N LYS A 70 1.28 9.75 -0.47
CA LYS A 70 2.66 9.99 -0.07
C LYS A 70 3.26 8.74 0.60
N LYS A 71 2.55 8.09 1.53
CA LYS A 71 3.00 6.84 2.15
C LYS A 71 3.15 5.68 1.16
N VAL A 72 2.25 5.59 0.18
CA VAL A 72 2.38 4.63 -0.92
C VAL A 72 3.66 4.89 -1.72
N GLY A 73 3.95 6.16 -2.05
CA GLY A 73 5.17 6.56 -2.74
C GLY A 73 6.44 6.26 -1.95
N GLU A 74 6.47 6.58 -0.66
CA GLU A 74 7.60 6.28 0.25
C GLU A 74 7.94 4.77 0.28
N LEU A 75 6.91 3.91 0.23
CA LEU A 75 7.12 2.46 0.17
C LEU A 75 7.69 1.99 -1.17
N ASP A 76 7.21 2.56 -2.28
CA ASP A 76 7.72 2.23 -3.61
C ASP A 76 9.17 2.69 -3.78
N GLU A 77 9.49 3.89 -3.29
CA GLU A 77 10.84 4.44 -3.23
C GLU A 77 11.75 3.54 -2.39
N LYS A 78 11.33 3.14 -1.19
CA LYS A 78 12.09 2.21 -0.35
C LYS A 78 12.41 0.90 -1.05
N ILE A 79 11.47 0.32 -1.81
CA ILE A 79 11.74 -0.90 -2.61
C ILE A 79 12.78 -0.63 -3.69
N THR A 80 12.72 0.54 -4.33
CA THR A 80 13.62 0.93 -5.42
C THR A 80 15.04 1.18 -4.90
N GLU A 81 15.19 1.86 -3.77
CA GLU A 81 16.50 2.15 -3.18
C GLU A 81 17.17 0.92 -2.57
N THR A 82 16.39 0.09 -1.86
CA THR A 82 16.94 -1.06 -1.12
C THR A 82 17.01 -2.35 -1.94
N GLU A 83 16.31 -2.39 -3.07
CA GLU A 83 16.22 -3.54 -3.99
C GLU A 83 16.16 -4.92 -3.29
N PRO A 84 15.21 -5.16 -2.36
CA PRO A 84 15.23 -6.35 -1.50
C PRO A 84 15.12 -7.66 -2.30
N PHE A 85 14.50 -7.61 -3.48
CA PHE A 85 14.39 -8.70 -4.45
C PHE A 85 15.74 -9.13 -5.06
N LYS A 86 16.74 -8.24 -5.11
CA LYS A 86 18.13 -8.57 -5.46
C LYS A 86 18.91 -8.94 -4.22
N LEU A 87 18.76 -8.15 -3.14
CA LEU A 87 19.51 -8.30 -1.90
C LEU A 87 19.33 -9.70 -1.29
N VAL A 88 18.15 -10.31 -1.42
CA VAL A 88 17.88 -11.67 -0.90
C VAL A 88 18.83 -12.74 -1.44
N LYS A 89 19.48 -12.49 -2.58
CA LYS A 89 20.45 -13.41 -3.20
C LYS A 89 21.85 -13.31 -2.61
N THR A 90 22.18 -12.18 -1.97
CA THR A 90 23.51 -11.88 -1.43
C THR A 90 23.52 -11.77 0.09
N ASP A 91 22.48 -11.17 0.67
CA ASP A 91 22.28 -11.03 2.11
C ASP A 91 20.78 -11.21 2.43
N LYS A 92 20.41 -12.46 2.70
CA LYS A 92 19.01 -12.83 2.96
C LYS A 92 18.50 -12.21 4.25
N GLU A 93 19.32 -12.10 5.29
CA GLU A 93 18.89 -11.57 6.59
C GLU A 93 18.55 -10.09 6.50
N ALA A 94 19.40 -9.29 5.84
CA ALA A 94 19.13 -7.88 5.60
C ALA A 94 17.88 -7.68 4.73
N ALA A 95 17.73 -8.47 3.66
CA ALA A 95 16.54 -8.41 2.80
C ALA A 95 15.25 -8.74 3.56
N VAL A 96 15.27 -9.78 4.40
CA VAL A 96 14.12 -10.19 5.23
C VAL A 96 13.72 -9.07 6.19
N LYS A 97 14.68 -8.37 6.80
CA LYS A 97 14.38 -7.21 7.65
C LYS A 97 13.64 -6.12 6.88
N ILE A 98 14.14 -5.75 5.69
CA ILE A 98 13.51 -4.74 4.84
C ILE A 98 12.09 -5.17 4.41
N ILE A 99 11.91 -6.43 4.03
CA ILE A 99 10.60 -6.97 3.64
C ILE A 99 9.63 -6.88 4.82
N LYS A 100 10.04 -7.22 6.04
CA LYS A 100 9.19 -7.07 7.24
C LYS A 100 8.77 -5.62 7.47
N GLU A 101 9.68 -4.67 7.31
CA GLU A 101 9.37 -3.24 7.43
C GLU A 101 8.37 -2.80 6.35
N LEU A 102 8.56 -3.21 5.09
CA LEU A 102 7.63 -2.90 4.00
C LEU A 102 6.22 -3.48 4.25
N VAL A 103 6.14 -4.72 4.74
CA VAL A 103 4.87 -5.39 5.07
C VAL A 103 4.18 -4.71 6.26
N HIS A 104 4.96 -4.32 7.28
CA HIS A 104 4.47 -3.55 8.42
C HIS A 104 3.85 -2.23 7.95
N ASP A 105 4.58 -1.44 7.17
CA ASP A 105 4.14 -0.12 6.73
C ASP A 105 2.97 -0.19 5.74
N LEU A 106 2.93 -1.23 4.89
CA LEU A 106 1.78 -1.54 4.05
C LEU A 106 0.52 -1.82 4.90
N TYR A 107 0.65 -2.50 6.03
CA TYR A 107 -0.47 -2.69 6.96
C TYR A 107 -0.99 -1.34 7.50
N ILE A 108 -0.09 -0.40 7.81
CA ILE A 108 -0.46 0.94 8.26
C ILE A 108 -1.24 1.67 7.17
N VAL A 109 -0.75 1.66 5.93
CA VAL A 109 -1.48 2.19 4.75
C VAL A 109 -2.86 1.55 4.63
N GLY A 110 -2.95 0.22 4.79
CA GLY A 110 -4.23 -0.49 4.84
C GLY A 110 -5.18 0.08 5.88
N ARG A 111 -4.71 0.35 7.11
CA ARG A 111 -5.53 0.96 8.17
C ARG A 111 -5.99 2.38 7.82
N MET A 112 -5.12 3.20 7.25
CA MET A 112 -5.43 4.58 6.83
C MET A 112 -6.45 4.64 5.69
N LEU A 113 -6.60 3.56 4.92
CA LEU A 113 -7.65 3.48 3.90
C LEU A 113 -9.04 3.21 4.49
N PHE A 114 -9.22 3.02 5.80
CA PHE A 114 -10.54 2.77 6.37
C PHE A 114 -11.61 3.83 6.03
N PRO A 115 -11.37 5.14 6.24
CA PRO A 115 -12.36 6.17 5.90
C PRO A 115 -12.49 6.45 4.39
N LEU A 116 -11.55 5.97 3.56
CA LEU A 116 -11.47 6.31 2.12
C LEU A 116 -11.91 5.15 1.22
N MET A 117 -11.39 3.96 1.49
CA MET A 117 -11.54 2.73 0.69
C MET A 117 -11.64 1.50 1.60
N PRO A 118 -12.75 1.30 2.32
CA PRO A 118 -12.87 0.27 3.36
C PRO A 118 -12.65 -1.16 2.85
N LYS A 119 -12.98 -1.44 1.58
CA LYS A 119 -12.70 -2.75 0.96
C LYS A 119 -11.20 -2.98 0.75
N ALA A 120 -10.47 -1.97 0.27
CA ALA A 120 -9.02 -2.06 0.08
C ALA A 120 -8.29 -2.20 1.42
N ASN A 121 -8.73 -1.46 2.44
CA ASN A 121 -8.27 -1.62 3.81
C ASN A 121 -8.35 -3.08 4.29
N VAL A 122 -9.52 -3.70 4.19
CA VAL A 122 -9.72 -5.10 4.61
C VAL A 122 -8.78 -6.03 3.82
N ALA A 123 -8.80 -5.94 2.49
CA ALA A 123 -8.02 -6.82 1.63
C ALA A 123 -6.51 -6.72 1.89
N ILE A 124 -5.97 -5.50 2.07
CA ILE A 124 -4.55 -5.29 2.37
C ILE A 124 -4.18 -5.89 3.72
N LYS A 125 -4.98 -5.62 4.77
CA LYS A 125 -4.69 -6.15 6.11
C LYS A 125 -4.78 -7.67 6.16
N GLU A 126 -5.76 -8.26 5.48
CA GLU A 126 -5.90 -9.72 5.39
C GLU A 126 -4.71 -10.35 4.68
N ALA A 127 -4.27 -9.78 3.55
CA ALA A 127 -3.08 -10.24 2.84
C ALA A 127 -1.84 -10.23 3.74
N VAL A 128 -1.60 -9.12 4.44
CA VAL A 128 -0.48 -8.97 5.37
C VAL A 128 -0.53 -10.01 6.50
N LEU A 129 -1.67 -10.13 7.17
CA LEU A 129 -1.82 -11.05 8.32
C LEU A 129 -1.82 -12.52 7.91
N ALA A 130 -2.19 -12.83 6.67
CA ALA A 130 -2.08 -14.17 6.11
C ALA A 130 -0.71 -14.47 5.50
N ASN A 131 0.19 -13.48 5.41
CA ASN A 131 1.42 -13.55 4.62
C ASN A 131 1.20 -14.09 3.20
N LYS A 132 0.12 -13.65 2.56
CA LYS A 132 -0.29 -14.17 1.26
C LYS A 132 -0.55 -13.03 0.30
N LYS A 133 0.03 -13.10 -0.90
CA LYS A 133 -0.32 -12.16 -1.96
C LYS A 133 -1.83 -12.24 -2.24
N PRO A 134 -2.55 -11.11 -2.22
CA PRO A 134 -3.96 -11.10 -2.56
C PRO A 134 -4.14 -11.28 -4.08
N ASP A 135 -5.36 -11.63 -4.48
CA ASP A 135 -5.80 -11.39 -5.85
C ASP A 135 -5.76 -9.88 -6.16
N ASN A 136 -5.91 -9.51 -7.43
CA ASN A 136 -5.83 -8.12 -7.84
C ASN A 136 -6.79 -7.24 -7.02
N LEU A 137 -6.24 -6.28 -6.28
CA LEU A 137 -7.03 -5.34 -5.47
C LEU A 137 -7.94 -4.46 -6.34
N PHE A 138 -7.46 -4.13 -7.53
CA PHE A 138 -8.15 -3.26 -8.50
C PHE A 138 -8.05 -3.92 -9.87
N ASN A 139 -9.21 -4.16 -10.49
CA ASN A 139 -9.25 -4.70 -11.84
C ASN A 139 -8.94 -3.60 -12.85
N ARG A 140 -8.29 -3.97 -13.95
CA ARG A 140 -8.17 -3.10 -15.12
C ARG A 140 -9.57 -2.79 -15.66
N LEU A 141 -9.76 -1.57 -16.15
CA LEU A 141 -10.98 -1.21 -16.87
C LEU A 141 -11.00 -1.96 -18.20
N GLU A 142 -12.18 -2.36 -18.64
CA GLU A 142 -12.35 -2.92 -19.98
C GLU A 142 -12.18 -1.81 -21.02
N ASP A 143 -11.51 -2.13 -22.13
CA ASP A 143 -11.45 -1.23 -23.27
C ASP A 143 -12.88 -1.04 -23.80
N LYS A 144 -13.36 0.21 -23.82
CA LYS A 144 -14.71 0.56 -24.30
C LYS A 144 -14.75 0.65 -25.83
#